data_AF-A0A7J4KHC2-F1
#
_entry.id   AF-A0A7J4KHC2-F1
#
_cell.length_a   1.000
_cell.length_b   1.000
_cell.length_c   1.000
_cell.angle_alpha   90.00
_cell.angle_beta   90.00
_cell.angle_gamma   90.00
#
_symmetry.space_group_name_H-M   'P 1'
#
loop_
_entity.id
_entity.type
_entity.pdbx_description
1 polymer ?
#
loop_
_entity_poly.entity_id
_entity_poly.type
_entity_poly.pdbx_seq_one_letter_code
_entity_poly.pdbx_strand_id
1 'polypeptide(L)'
;MITKTEKDLDIILISGEYYDDHPLSPVGVIAKVLDAKGYRVGVIEKPEKTEHFTKLGAPRLCFGVTSGSIDSMVHNYTPLKRKRIEDEHSDATKLPDRAVIYYCNKLKQSFKSSVIVIGGIEASLRRFAHYDYWDNNIRRSILLDSRATILVYGNGEKQILEIAERLQQGKDMDQIPGTCVLRKELDSSVEILPSYKEISEDKQKFCEMQMKFSNDKNLAQEYTNSYVIQYQYPKYTTKDLDWIYSLNYSRKLHPRSLLKMGRFSVVIHRGCIG
;
A
#
# COMPACT_ATOMS: atom_id res chain seq x y z
N MET A 1 8.74 -7.96 17.75
CA MET A 1 7.59 -8.72 18.27
C MET A 1 6.35 -8.33 17.45
N ILE A 2 5.56 -9.30 16.96
CA ILE A 2 4.32 -9.04 16.21
C ILE A 2 3.12 -9.35 17.11
N THR A 3 2.24 -8.36 17.29
CA THR A 3 1.11 -8.45 18.23
C THR A 3 -0.19 -7.91 17.65
N LYS A 4 -1.30 -8.34 18.22
CA LYS A 4 -2.66 -7.86 17.90
C LYS A 4 -3.34 -7.18 19.09
N THR A 5 -2.67 -7.10 20.24
CA THR A 5 -3.28 -6.74 21.53
C THR A 5 -2.45 -5.76 22.36
N GLU A 6 -1.13 -5.73 22.19
CA GLU A 6 -0.25 -4.89 23.00
C GLU A 6 -0.20 -3.43 22.49
N LYS A 7 0.21 -2.53 23.38
CA LYS A 7 0.40 -1.11 23.11
C LYS A 7 1.89 -0.77 23.00
N ASP A 8 2.21 0.51 22.82
CA ASP A 8 3.58 1.03 22.65
C ASP A 8 4.29 0.40 21.45
N LEU A 9 3.63 0.46 20.29
CA LEU A 9 4.11 -0.13 19.06
C LEU A 9 4.87 0.89 18.23
N ASP A 10 5.89 0.45 17.51
CA ASP A 10 6.64 1.32 16.61
C ASP A 10 5.86 1.54 15.31
N ILE A 11 5.32 0.46 14.74
CA ILE A 11 4.50 0.49 13.53
C ILE A 11 3.20 -0.27 13.77
N ILE A 12 2.08 0.26 13.29
CA ILE A 12 0.79 -0.47 13.25
C ILE A 12 0.36 -0.65 11.79
N LEU A 13 0.19 -1.90 11.37
CA LEU A 13 -0.29 -2.27 10.04
C LEU A 13 -1.81 -2.45 10.05
N ILE A 14 -2.49 -1.76 9.15
CA ILE A 14 -3.92 -1.89 8.87
C ILE A 14 -4.09 -2.69 7.59
N SER A 15 -4.82 -3.81 7.69
CA SER A 15 -5.03 -4.75 6.59
C SER A 15 -6.51 -4.96 6.28
N GLY A 16 -6.86 -4.98 5.01
CA GLY A 16 -8.18 -5.45 4.52
C GLY A 16 -8.39 -6.97 4.59
N GLU A 17 -7.33 -7.72 4.89
CA GLU A 17 -7.33 -9.18 5.02
C GLU A 17 -7.02 -9.63 6.45
N TYR A 18 -7.35 -10.88 6.75
CA TYR A 18 -6.87 -11.52 7.98
C TYR A 18 -5.35 -11.63 7.92
N TYR A 19 -4.71 -11.39 9.06
CA TYR A 19 -3.28 -11.52 9.21
C TYR A 19 -2.88 -12.98 9.22
N ASP A 20 -2.04 -13.34 8.25
CA ASP A 20 -1.38 -14.61 8.14
C ASP A 20 0.12 -14.40 8.31
N ASP A 21 0.72 -15.10 9.27
CA ASP A 21 2.18 -15.14 9.41
C ASP A 21 2.75 -16.14 8.39
N HIS A 22 2.73 -15.73 7.12
CA HIS A 22 3.05 -16.57 5.96
C HIS A 22 3.78 -15.76 4.88
N PRO A 23 4.76 -16.35 4.16
CA PRO A 23 5.49 -15.67 3.07
C PRO A 23 4.63 -15.33 1.83
N LEU A 24 3.37 -15.79 1.80
CA LEU A 24 2.41 -15.44 0.74
C LEU A 24 1.47 -14.30 1.15
N SER A 25 1.51 -13.89 2.42
CA SER A 25 0.73 -12.75 2.91
C SER A 25 1.57 -11.49 2.77
N PRO A 26 1.13 -10.48 1.99
CA PRO A 26 1.87 -9.23 1.86
C PRO A 26 2.09 -8.53 3.20
N VAL A 27 1.05 -8.49 4.05
CA VAL A 27 1.15 -7.93 5.40
C VAL A 27 1.99 -8.80 6.31
N GLY A 28 1.92 -10.14 6.16
CA GLY A 28 2.80 -11.08 6.84
C GLY A 28 4.28 -10.81 6.57
N VAL A 29 4.65 -10.65 5.30
CA VAL A 29 6.02 -10.34 4.86
C VAL A 29 6.49 -9.00 5.44
N ILE A 30 5.69 -7.93 5.30
CA ILE A 30 6.05 -6.61 5.83
C ILE A 30 6.22 -6.65 7.36
N ALA A 31 5.31 -7.31 8.07
CA ALA A 31 5.41 -7.46 9.52
C ALA A 31 6.68 -8.22 9.94
N LYS A 32 7.05 -9.29 9.22
CA LYS A 32 8.26 -10.08 9.52
C LYS A 32 9.55 -9.34 9.22
N VAL A 33 9.60 -8.58 8.14
CA VAL A 33 10.77 -7.76 7.80
C VAL A 33 11.00 -6.69 8.87
N LEU A 34 9.95 -6.02 9.34
CA LEU A 34 10.02 -5.06 10.44
C LEU A 34 10.42 -5.73 11.76
N ASP A 35 9.80 -6.86 12.11
CA ASP A 35 10.09 -7.67 13.30
C ASP A 35 11.55 -8.12 13.35
N ALA A 36 12.07 -8.61 12.22
CA ALA A 36 13.46 -9.05 12.08
C ALA A 36 14.49 -7.90 12.24
N LYS A 37 14.04 -6.65 12.12
CA LYS A 37 14.85 -5.44 12.38
C LYS A 37 14.61 -4.86 13.78
N GLY A 38 13.88 -5.57 14.64
CA GLY A 38 13.69 -5.22 16.04
C GLY A 38 12.53 -4.26 16.32
N TYR A 39 11.73 -3.91 15.32
CA TYR A 39 10.55 -3.06 15.52
C TYR A 39 9.43 -3.81 16.24
N ARG A 40 8.67 -3.10 17.08
CA ARG A 40 7.42 -3.59 17.67
C ARG A 40 6.28 -3.33 16.70
N VAL A 41 5.66 -4.39 16.19
CA VAL A 41 4.69 -4.32 15.09
C VAL A 41 3.31 -4.77 15.56
N GLY A 42 2.33 -3.89 15.39
CA GLY A 42 0.91 -4.21 15.55
C GLY A 42 0.25 -4.57 14.24
N VAL A 43 -0.76 -5.45 14.27
CA VAL A 43 -1.64 -5.67 13.12
C VAL A 43 -3.11 -5.50 13.51
N ILE A 44 -3.80 -4.63 12.78
CA ILE A 44 -5.25 -4.46 12.81
C ILE A 44 -5.80 -5.01 11.49
N GLU A 45 -6.33 -6.23 11.57
CA GLU A 45 -6.98 -6.90 10.44
C GLU A 45 -8.46 -6.55 10.36
N LYS A 46 -8.96 -6.34 9.14
CA LYS A 46 -10.38 -6.11 8.79
C LYS A 46 -11.13 -5.16 9.75
N PRO A 47 -10.63 -3.95 10.01
CA PRO A 47 -11.36 -3.01 10.87
C PRO A 47 -12.65 -2.52 10.16
N GLU A 48 -13.75 -2.45 10.91
CA GLU A 48 -15.06 -2.01 10.40
C GLU A 48 -15.58 -0.77 11.12
N LYS A 49 -15.33 -0.67 12.43
CA LYS A 49 -15.80 0.43 13.28
C LYS A 49 -14.64 1.25 13.77
N THR A 50 -14.91 2.51 14.16
CA THR A 50 -13.89 3.44 14.66
C THR A 50 -13.09 2.84 15.83
N GLU A 51 -13.73 2.11 16.75
CA GLU A 51 -13.03 1.45 17.87
C GLU A 51 -11.96 0.44 17.42
N HIS A 52 -12.16 -0.20 16.26
CA HIS A 52 -11.19 -1.18 15.76
C HIS A 52 -9.87 -0.50 15.37
N PHE A 53 -9.93 0.72 14.84
CA PHE A 53 -8.75 1.47 14.40
C PHE A 53 -7.94 2.03 15.58
N THR A 54 -8.56 2.22 16.75
CA THR A 54 -7.93 2.82 17.92
C THR A 54 -7.47 1.79 18.96
N LYS A 55 -7.80 0.50 18.78
CA LYS A 55 -7.56 -0.55 19.78
C LYS A 55 -6.10 -0.69 20.24
N LEU A 56 -5.13 -0.42 19.35
CA LEU A 56 -3.69 -0.51 19.62
C LEU A 56 -3.06 0.82 20.02
N GLY A 57 -3.85 1.90 20.10
CA GLY A 57 -3.34 3.26 20.30
C GLY A 57 -2.62 3.82 19.08
N ALA A 58 -1.80 4.86 19.30
CA ALA A 58 -0.98 5.47 18.27
C ALA A 58 0.39 4.78 18.17
N PRO A 59 0.91 4.52 16.96
CA PRO A 59 2.26 4.01 16.78
C PRO A 59 3.28 5.14 16.99
N ARG A 60 4.48 4.78 17.45
CA ARG A 60 5.59 5.72 17.64
C ARG A 60 6.11 6.29 16.32
N LEU A 61 6.13 5.49 15.26
CA LEU A 61 6.67 5.88 13.95
C LEU A 61 5.56 6.14 12.94
N CYS A 62 4.80 5.11 12.55
CA CYS A 62 3.80 5.25 11.50
C CYS A 62 2.71 4.17 11.52
N PHE A 63 1.61 4.47 10.83
CA PHE A 63 0.67 3.45 10.37
C PHE A 63 1.06 2.99 8.96
N GLY A 64 1.06 1.69 8.71
CA GLY A 64 1.11 1.11 7.37
C GLY A 64 -0.28 0.66 6.95
N VAL A 65 -0.77 1.01 5.75
CA VAL A 65 -2.16 0.74 5.33
C VAL A 65 -2.20 0.06 3.97
N THR A 66 -2.97 -1.02 3.88
CA THR A 66 -3.19 -1.75 2.63
C THR A 66 -4.58 -2.37 2.55
N SER A 67 -5.10 -2.56 1.33
CA SER A 67 -6.32 -3.33 1.07
C SER A 67 -6.12 -4.84 1.23
N GLY A 68 -4.86 -5.31 1.26
CA GLY A 68 -4.50 -6.73 1.30
C GLY A 68 -3.77 -7.15 0.02
N SER A 69 -3.98 -8.40 -0.38
CA SER A 69 -3.33 -9.04 -1.52
C SER A 69 -3.91 -8.59 -2.86
N ILE A 70 -5.13 -8.05 -2.88
CA ILE A 70 -5.80 -7.54 -4.08
C ILE A 70 -6.42 -6.15 -3.84
N ASP A 71 -6.81 -5.48 -4.93
CA ASP A 71 -7.58 -4.24 -4.88
C ASP A 71 -8.96 -4.46 -4.24
N SER A 72 -9.41 -3.52 -3.39
CA SER A 72 -10.68 -3.66 -2.68
C SER A 72 -11.91 -3.72 -3.59
N MET A 73 -11.88 -3.07 -4.74
CA MET A 73 -13.00 -3.12 -5.68
C MET A 73 -13.04 -4.47 -6.40
N VAL A 74 -11.89 -5.00 -6.82
CA VAL A 74 -11.79 -6.35 -7.39
C VAL A 74 -12.18 -7.43 -6.37
N HIS A 75 -11.84 -7.21 -5.09
CA HIS A 75 -12.25 -8.08 -3.98
C HIS A 75 -13.75 -8.08 -3.76
N ASN A 76 -14.41 -6.92 -3.88
CA ASN A 76 -15.83 -6.80 -3.61
C ASN A 76 -16.70 -7.16 -4.82
N TYR A 77 -16.21 -6.95 -6.05
CA TYR A 77 -17.02 -7.06 -7.26
C TYR A 77 -16.41 -7.94 -8.34
N THR A 78 -17.28 -8.55 -9.15
CA THR A 78 -16.91 -9.15 -10.43
C THR A 78 -16.67 -8.06 -11.49
N PRO A 79 -16.04 -8.38 -12.64
CA PRO A 79 -15.91 -7.43 -13.75
C PRO A 79 -17.25 -6.88 -14.26
N LEU A 80 -18.35 -7.61 -14.04
CA LEU A 80 -19.72 -7.17 -14.36
C LEU A 80 -20.37 -6.35 -13.24
N LYS A 81 -19.59 -5.85 -12.28
CA LYS A 81 -20.03 -5.04 -11.13
C LYS A 81 -21.04 -5.74 -10.21
N ARG A 82 -21.08 -7.07 -10.19
CA ARG A 82 -21.87 -7.85 -9.22
C ARG A 82 -21.08 -8.07 -7.94
N LYS A 83 -21.71 -8.00 -6.76
CA LYS A 83 -21.01 -8.22 -5.49
C LYS A 83 -20.66 -9.70 -5.33
N ARG A 84 -19.41 -9.97 -5.00
CA ARG A 84 -18.92 -11.35 -4.77
C ARG A 84 -19.48 -11.96 -3.51
N ILE A 85 -19.78 -11.16 -2.48
CA ILE A 85 -20.36 -11.65 -1.22
C ILE A 85 -21.80 -12.20 -1.39
N GLU A 86 -22.47 -11.88 -2.51
CA GLU A 86 -23.80 -12.38 -2.83
C GLU A 86 -23.74 -13.73 -3.59
N ASP A 87 -22.55 -14.18 -3.99
CA ASP A 87 -22.34 -15.48 -4.63
C ASP A 87 -22.11 -16.58 -3.57
N GLU A 88 -22.96 -17.59 -3.57
CA GLU A 88 -22.92 -18.73 -2.64
C GLU A 88 -21.62 -19.53 -2.71
N HIS A 89 -20.89 -19.47 -3.83
CA HIS A 89 -19.61 -20.16 -4.01
C HIS A 89 -18.39 -19.27 -3.72
N SER A 90 -18.61 -18.03 -3.28
CA SER A 90 -17.52 -17.09 -2.99
C SER A 90 -17.12 -17.10 -1.52
N ASP A 91 -15.81 -17.24 -1.27
CA ASP A 91 -15.21 -17.00 0.04
C ASP A 91 -14.96 -15.50 0.33
N ALA A 92 -15.54 -14.59 -0.47
CA ALA A 92 -15.34 -13.16 -0.31
C ALA A 92 -15.83 -12.67 1.06
N THR A 93 -14.95 -11.96 1.76
CA THR A 93 -15.28 -11.35 3.05
C THR A 93 -15.54 -9.87 2.89
N LYS A 94 -16.39 -9.28 3.73
CA LYS A 94 -16.66 -7.84 3.69
C LYS A 94 -15.37 -7.02 3.73
N LEU A 95 -15.23 -6.08 2.80
CA LEU A 95 -14.15 -5.10 2.72
C LEU A 95 -14.76 -3.76 2.29
N PRO A 96 -14.39 -2.62 2.85
CA PRO A 96 -14.88 -1.34 2.34
C PRO A 96 -14.38 -1.08 0.91
N ASP A 97 -15.25 -0.53 0.07
CA ASP A 97 -14.84 -0.03 -1.24
C ASP A 97 -13.77 1.06 -1.08
N ARG A 98 -12.72 0.98 -1.91
CA ARG A 98 -11.55 1.88 -1.84
C ARG A 98 -10.94 1.86 -0.42
N ALA A 99 -10.69 0.65 0.08
CA ALA A 99 -10.31 0.37 1.45
C ALA A 99 -9.15 1.23 1.95
N VAL A 100 -8.13 1.47 1.12
CA VAL A 100 -6.97 2.29 1.51
C VAL A 100 -7.40 3.71 1.87
N ILE A 101 -8.25 4.35 1.03
CA ILE A 101 -8.79 5.69 1.28
C ILE A 101 -9.66 5.67 2.55
N TYR A 102 -10.54 4.68 2.67
CA TYR A 102 -11.43 4.53 3.82
C TYR A 102 -10.64 4.41 5.14
N TYR A 103 -9.63 3.55 5.18
CA TYR A 103 -8.78 3.32 6.35
C TYR A 103 -7.95 4.54 6.72
N CYS A 104 -7.35 5.23 5.73
CA CYS A 104 -6.61 6.47 6.00
C CYS A 104 -7.51 7.55 6.60
N ASN A 105 -8.74 7.69 6.11
CA ASN A 105 -9.71 8.64 6.64
C ASN A 105 -10.12 8.30 8.08
N LYS A 106 -10.32 7.02 8.41
CA LYS A 106 -10.60 6.57 9.79
C LYS A 106 -9.44 6.83 10.73
N LEU A 107 -8.21 6.55 10.30
CA LEU A 107 -7.01 6.86 11.09
C LEU A 107 -6.90 8.36 11.34
N LYS A 108 -7.06 9.21 10.32
CA LYS A 108 -6.96 10.68 10.48
C LYS A 108 -8.04 11.29 11.37
N GLN A 109 -9.20 10.64 11.54
CA GLN A 109 -10.21 11.08 12.50
C GLN A 109 -9.71 10.96 13.95
N SER A 110 -8.95 9.91 14.25
CA SER A 110 -8.47 9.59 15.61
C SER A 110 -7.03 10.05 15.87
N PHE A 111 -6.21 10.10 14.82
CA PHE A 111 -4.77 10.31 14.86
C PHE A 111 -4.34 11.32 13.79
N LYS A 112 -4.75 12.58 13.95
CA LYS A 112 -4.63 13.64 12.92
C LYS A 112 -3.20 13.86 12.41
N SER A 113 -2.20 13.76 13.29
CA SER A 113 -0.79 14.05 12.99
C SER A 113 0.06 12.82 12.70
N SER A 114 -0.53 11.63 12.68
CA SER A 114 0.24 10.40 12.45
C SER A 114 0.73 10.30 11.01
N VAL A 115 1.95 9.80 10.86
CA VAL A 115 2.49 9.41 9.57
C VAL A 115 1.73 8.18 9.08
N ILE A 116 1.24 8.24 7.84
CA ILE A 116 0.54 7.14 7.18
C ILE A 116 1.30 6.76 5.92
N VAL A 117 1.77 5.51 5.88
CA VAL A 117 2.41 4.86 4.74
C VAL A 117 1.36 3.98 4.07
N ILE A 118 1.03 4.23 2.80
CA ILE A 118 0.10 3.38 2.05
C ILE A 118 0.86 2.48 1.08
N GLY A 119 0.37 1.25 0.86
CA GLY A 119 0.99 0.31 -0.06
C GLY A 119 0.08 -0.83 -0.49
N GLY A 120 0.63 -1.76 -1.27
CA GLY A 120 -0.10 -2.86 -1.90
C GLY A 120 -0.64 -2.49 -3.29
N ILE A 121 -1.34 -3.44 -3.92
CA ILE A 121 -1.79 -3.32 -5.32
C ILE A 121 -2.70 -2.09 -5.51
N GLU A 122 -3.64 -1.88 -4.61
CA GLU A 122 -4.59 -0.76 -4.68
C GLU A 122 -3.88 0.61 -4.70
N ALA A 123 -2.84 0.77 -3.87
CA ALA A 123 -2.07 2.00 -3.83
C ALA A 123 -1.15 2.11 -5.06
N SER A 124 -0.41 1.03 -5.37
CA SER A 124 0.59 0.99 -6.43
C SER A 124 0.02 1.35 -7.79
N LEU A 125 -1.13 0.77 -8.17
CA LEU A 125 -1.76 0.99 -9.46
C LEU A 125 -2.45 2.36 -9.58
N ARG A 126 -2.63 3.08 -8.47
CA ARG A 126 -3.31 4.38 -8.40
C ARG A 126 -2.37 5.51 -7.97
N ARG A 127 -1.05 5.32 -8.18
CA ARG A 127 0.00 6.28 -7.78
C ARG A 127 -0.09 7.62 -8.49
N PHE A 128 -0.47 7.63 -9.77
CA PHE A 128 -0.85 8.82 -10.51
C PHE A 128 -2.35 8.81 -10.81
N ALA A 129 -2.81 9.82 -11.54
CA ALA A 129 -4.16 9.85 -12.04
C ALA A 129 -4.40 8.66 -12.97
N HIS A 130 -5.60 8.09 -12.88
CA HIS A 130 -5.92 6.83 -13.54
C HIS A 130 -7.38 6.82 -13.94
N TYR A 131 -7.70 6.00 -14.95
CA TYR A 131 -9.07 5.71 -15.29
C TYR A 131 -9.65 4.72 -14.26
N ASP A 132 -10.72 5.13 -13.59
CA ASP A 132 -11.47 4.30 -12.66
C ASP A 132 -12.67 3.69 -13.38
N TYR A 133 -12.58 2.39 -13.64
CA TYR A 133 -13.64 1.62 -14.30
C TYR A 133 -14.97 1.64 -13.51
N TRP A 134 -14.89 1.73 -12.18
CA TRP A 134 -16.03 1.66 -11.29
C TRP A 134 -16.93 2.89 -11.44
N ASP A 135 -16.33 4.08 -11.33
CA ASP A 135 -17.01 5.36 -11.50
C ASP A 135 -17.09 5.81 -12.97
N ASN A 136 -16.43 5.09 -13.89
CA ASN A 136 -16.27 5.47 -15.30
C ASN A 136 -15.74 6.90 -15.47
N ASN A 137 -14.68 7.23 -14.72
CA ASN A 137 -14.12 8.58 -14.70
C ASN A 137 -12.60 8.55 -14.46
N ILE A 138 -11.91 9.62 -14.80
CA ILE A 138 -10.50 9.81 -14.41
C ILE A 138 -10.48 10.28 -12.95
N ARG A 139 -9.76 9.55 -12.11
CA ARG A 139 -9.53 9.89 -10.71
C ARG A 139 -8.11 10.39 -10.51
N ARG A 140 -7.94 11.24 -9.50
CA ARG A 140 -6.63 11.71 -9.04
C ARG A 140 -5.84 10.56 -8.38
N SER A 141 -4.56 10.80 -8.14
CA SER A 141 -3.72 9.91 -7.33
C SER A 141 -4.38 9.56 -6.00
N ILE A 142 -4.29 8.29 -5.61
CA ILE A 142 -4.75 7.81 -4.30
C ILE A 142 -4.03 8.50 -3.13
N LEU A 143 -2.81 9.02 -3.35
CA LEU A 143 -2.06 9.76 -2.33
C LEU A 143 -2.79 11.06 -1.93
N LEU A 144 -3.40 11.74 -2.91
CA LEU A 144 -4.22 12.94 -2.67
C LEU A 144 -5.53 12.59 -1.96
N ASP A 145 -6.24 11.56 -2.45
CA ASP A 145 -7.56 11.18 -1.90
C ASP A 145 -7.46 10.59 -0.48
N SER A 146 -6.43 9.80 -0.19
CA SER A 146 -6.16 9.23 1.14
C SER A 146 -5.53 10.24 2.11
N ARG A 147 -4.89 11.28 1.57
CA ARG A 147 -4.04 12.23 2.29
C ARG A 147 -2.89 11.53 3.04
N ALA A 148 -2.45 10.36 2.59
CA ALA A 148 -1.32 9.66 3.20
C ALA A 148 -0.03 10.48 3.08
N THR A 149 0.94 10.19 3.94
CA THR A 149 2.22 10.91 3.96
C THR A 149 3.12 10.46 2.82
N ILE A 150 3.14 9.17 2.53
CA ILE A 150 3.98 8.54 1.52
C ILE A 150 3.29 7.27 1.00
N LEU A 151 3.47 6.99 -0.29
CA LEU A 151 2.99 5.79 -0.97
C LEU A 151 4.20 4.91 -1.30
N VAL A 152 4.12 3.61 -1.04
CA VAL A 152 5.11 2.61 -1.47
C VAL A 152 4.50 1.78 -2.60
N TYR A 153 5.16 1.72 -3.75
CA TYR A 153 4.69 0.96 -4.91
C TYR A 153 5.59 -0.25 -5.21
N GLY A 154 4.98 -1.31 -5.71
CA GLY A 154 5.67 -2.58 -5.96
C GLY A 154 6.04 -3.28 -4.65
N ASN A 155 7.25 -3.84 -4.59
CA ASN A 155 7.78 -4.42 -3.34
C ASN A 155 8.09 -3.32 -2.32
N GLY A 156 7.71 -3.55 -1.06
CA GLY A 156 7.77 -2.52 -0.01
C GLY A 156 8.70 -2.82 1.15
N GLU A 157 9.39 -3.96 1.17
CA GLU A 157 10.23 -4.40 2.30
C GLU A 157 11.40 -3.47 2.56
N LYS A 158 12.11 -3.03 1.51
CA LYS A 158 13.25 -2.12 1.66
C LYS A 158 12.78 -0.74 2.11
N GLN A 159 11.69 -0.27 1.51
CA GLN A 159 11.14 1.06 1.69
C GLN A 159 10.56 1.22 3.08
N ILE A 160 9.80 0.24 3.59
CA ILE A 160 9.24 0.34 4.93
C ILE A 160 10.33 0.36 6.02
N LEU A 161 11.44 -0.36 5.79
CA LEU A 161 12.60 -0.33 6.69
C LEU A 161 13.30 1.03 6.66
N GLU A 162 13.57 1.56 5.46
CA GLU A 162 14.16 2.89 5.28
C GLU A 162 13.26 3.98 5.88
N ILE A 163 11.95 3.91 5.65
CA ILE A 163 10.96 4.83 6.22
C ILE A 163 11.01 4.78 7.75
N ALA A 164 10.98 3.58 8.34
CA ALA A 164 11.02 3.42 9.78
C ALA A 164 12.33 3.97 10.39
N GLU A 165 13.47 3.70 9.74
CA GLU A 165 14.78 4.20 10.16
C GLU A 165 14.84 5.73 10.10
N ARG A 166 14.40 6.33 8.99
CA ARG A 166 14.40 7.79 8.85
C ARG A 166 13.48 8.47 9.85
N LEU A 167 12.28 7.94 10.07
CA LEU A 167 11.37 8.44 11.09
C LEU A 167 11.98 8.37 12.50
N GLN A 168 12.66 7.25 12.82
CA GLN A 168 13.34 7.11 14.11
C GLN A 168 14.48 8.13 14.29
N GLN A 169 15.14 8.52 13.21
CA GLN A 169 16.22 9.50 13.19
C GLN A 169 15.73 10.95 13.02
N GLY A 170 14.41 11.18 12.87
CA GLY A 170 13.86 12.51 12.58
C GLY A 170 14.24 13.05 11.20
N LYS A 171 14.59 12.18 10.26
CA LYS A 171 14.94 12.52 8.87
C LYS A 171 13.71 12.54 7.97
N ASP A 172 13.82 13.31 6.90
CA ASP A 172 12.78 13.38 5.87
C ASP A 172 12.75 12.12 4.97
N MET A 173 11.56 11.79 4.48
CA MET A 173 11.28 10.56 3.72
C MET A 173 11.28 10.78 2.21
N ASP A 174 11.76 11.92 1.72
CA ASP A 174 11.90 12.20 0.29
C ASP A 174 12.94 11.28 -0.36
N GLN A 175 12.77 11.07 -1.67
CA GLN A 175 13.73 10.36 -2.52
C GLN A 175 14.03 8.91 -2.08
N ILE A 176 13.13 8.28 -1.32
CA ILE A 176 13.21 6.84 -1.06
C ILE A 176 12.80 6.10 -2.34
N PRO A 177 13.68 5.29 -2.95
CA PRO A 177 13.35 4.57 -4.18
C PRO A 177 12.09 3.69 -4.03
N GLY A 178 11.23 3.65 -5.03
CA GLY A 178 9.99 2.86 -5.00
C GLY A 178 8.88 3.50 -4.15
N THR A 179 8.93 4.83 -3.99
CA THR A 179 7.91 5.59 -3.26
C THR A 179 7.36 6.74 -4.08
N CYS A 180 6.16 7.20 -3.70
CA CYS A 180 5.59 8.44 -4.18
C CYS A 180 5.26 9.40 -3.03
N VAL A 181 5.51 10.69 -3.25
CA VAL A 181 5.29 11.78 -2.29
C VAL A 181 4.64 12.98 -2.96
N LEU A 182 4.03 13.84 -2.16
CA LEU A 182 3.50 15.13 -2.61
C LEU A 182 4.54 16.24 -2.37
N ARG A 183 4.80 17.06 -3.39
CA ARG A 183 5.69 18.23 -3.31
C ARG A 183 5.07 19.44 -3.99
N LYS A 184 5.55 20.63 -3.64
CA LYS A 184 5.17 21.89 -4.32
C LYS A 184 6.12 22.23 -5.46
N GLU A 185 7.37 21.78 -5.35
CA GLU A 185 8.45 22.09 -6.27
C GLU A 185 9.03 20.79 -6.81
N LEU A 186 9.62 20.87 -8.00
CA LEU A 186 10.25 19.75 -8.70
C LEU A 186 11.74 20.00 -8.85
N ASP A 187 12.50 18.92 -8.77
CA ASP A 187 13.86 18.88 -9.27
C ASP A 187 13.84 18.76 -10.80
N SER A 188 14.78 19.43 -11.46
CA SER A 188 15.11 19.30 -12.88
C SER A 188 15.32 17.86 -13.37
N SER A 189 15.66 16.92 -12.49
CA SER A 189 15.94 15.52 -12.83
C SER A 189 14.69 14.65 -13.04
N VAL A 190 13.48 15.17 -12.77
CA VAL A 190 12.23 14.41 -12.82
C VAL A 190 11.50 14.60 -14.15
N GLU A 191 11.11 13.49 -14.80
CA GLU A 191 10.34 13.56 -16.05
C GLU A 191 8.86 13.87 -15.76
N ILE A 192 8.32 14.90 -16.42
CA ILE A 192 6.95 15.36 -16.21
C ILE A 192 5.98 14.61 -17.14
N LEU A 193 4.98 13.99 -16.52
CA LEU A 193 3.81 13.42 -17.17
C LEU A 193 2.78 14.51 -17.49
N PRO A 194 1.91 14.32 -18.50
CA PRO A 194 0.74 15.19 -18.69
C PRO A 194 -0.03 15.41 -17.38
N SER A 195 -0.37 16.65 -17.12
CA SER A 195 -1.02 17.08 -15.88
C SER A 195 -2.40 16.44 -15.72
N TYR A 196 -2.89 16.38 -14.48
CA TYR A 196 -4.24 15.90 -14.20
C TYR A 196 -5.31 16.68 -14.99
N LYS A 197 -5.10 17.99 -15.19
CA LYS A 197 -6.04 18.82 -15.96
C LYS A 197 -6.06 18.40 -17.43
N GLU A 198 -4.89 18.31 -18.07
CA GLU A 198 -4.77 17.93 -19.49
C GLU A 198 -5.39 16.57 -19.77
N ILE A 199 -5.11 15.55 -18.95
CA ILE A 199 -5.66 14.21 -19.19
C ILE A 199 -7.17 14.12 -18.94
N SER A 200 -7.72 15.01 -18.10
CA SER A 200 -9.15 15.04 -17.80
C SER A 200 -9.95 15.67 -18.94
N GLU A 201 -9.30 16.52 -19.74
CA GLU A 201 -9.91 17.25 -20.86
C GLU A 201 -9.61 16.57 -22.21
N ASP A 202 -8.52 15.79 -22.32
CA ASP A 202 -8.08 15.15 -23.56
C ASP A 202 -7.68 13.67 -23.38
N LYS A 203 -8.38 12.78 -24.10
CA LYS A 203 -8.11 11.34 -24.11
C LYS A 203 -6.76 10.99 -24.72
N GLN A 204 -6.28 11.74 -25.70
CA GLN A 204 -4.95 11.53 -26.29
C GLN A 204 -3.85 11.83 -25.27
N LYS A 205 -4.00 12.90 -24.49
CA LYS A 205 -3.10 13.22 -23.37
C LYS A 205 -3.09 12.13 -22.31
N PHE A 206 -4.25 11.53 -22.00
CA PHE A 206 -4.30 10.37 -21.11
C PHE A 206 -3.50 9.19 -21.67
N CYS A 207 -3.63 8.87 -22.96
CA CYS A 207 -2.84 7.82 -23.61
C CYS A 207 -1.34 8.15 -23.60
N GLU A 208 -0.94 9.39 -23.92
CA GLU A 208 0.45 9.85 -23.83
C GLU A 208 1.03 9.65 -22.42
N MET A 209 0.26 9.98 -21.38
CA MET A 209 0.64 9.78 -19.99
C MET A 209 0.87 8.29 -19.68
N GLN A 210 -0.05 7.42 -20.10
CA GLN A 210 0.06 5.97 -19.88
C GLN A 210 1.28 5.38 -20.59
N MET A 211 1.60 5.83 -21.81
CA MET A 211 2.76 5.36 -22.56
C MET A 211 4.10 5.78 -21.95
N LYS A 212 4.14 6.88 -21.19
CA LYS A 212 5.33 7.35 -20.47
C LYS A 212 5.55 6.66 -19.12
N PHE A 213 4.56 5.93 -18.63
CA PHE A 213 4.62 5.31 -17.32
C PHE A 213 5.75 4.28 -17.25
N SER A 214 6.62 4.45 -16.26
CA SER A 214 7.83 3.64 -16.10
C SER A 214 8.17 3.53 -14.62
N ASN A 215 8.70 2.37 -14.24
CA ASN A 215 9.20 2.13 -12.88
C ASN A 215 10.68 2.47 -12.72
N ASP A 216 11.41 2.63 -13.83
CA ASP A 216 12.86 2.85 -13.83
C ASP A 216 13.24 4.35 -13.87
N LYS A 217 12.25 5.23 -13.79
CA LYS A 217 12.41 6.67 -13.87
C LYS A 217 11.79 7.38 -12.68
N ASN A 218 12.37 8.52 -12.34
CA ASN A 218 11.68 9.51 -11.52
C ASN A 218 10.65 10.22 -12.40
N LEU A 219 9.38 10.13 -12.00
CA LEU A 219 8.25 10.70 -12.73
C LEU A 219 7.50 11.68 -11.84
N ALA A 220 6.94 12.73 -12.41
CA ALA A 220 6.03 13.62 -11.71
C ALA A 220 4.78 13.90 -12.52
N GLN A 221 3.65 14.02 -11.82
CA GLN A 221 2.41 14.52 -12.42
C GLN A 221 1.94 15.76 -11.68
N GLU A 222 1.65 16.81 -12.45
CA GLU A 222 1.09 18.06 -11.94
C GLU A 222 -0.40 17.93 -11.60
N TYR A 223 -0.75 18.50 -10.45
CA TYR A 223 -2.10 18.75 -9.97
C TYR A 223 -2.25 20.23 -9.62
N THR A 224 -3.39 20.66 -9.07
CA THR A 224 -3.74 22.07 -8.89
C THR A 224 -2.64 22.96 -8.30
N ASN A 225 -1.96 22.54 -7.23
CA ASN A 225 -0.92 23.35 -6.55
C ASN A 225 0.26 22.48 -6.08
N SER A 226 0.46 21.34 -6.71
CA SER A 226 1.39 20.32 -6.21
C SER A 226 1.68 19.26 -7.26
N TYR A 227 2.79 18.57 -7.10
CA TYR A 227 3.19 17.42 -7.88
C TYR A 227 3.12 16.17 -7.02
N VAL A 228 2.54 15.10 -7.59
CA VAL A 228 2.82 13.75 -7.10
C VAL A 228 4.08 13.31 -7.81
N ILE A 229 5.12 12.99 -7.05
CA ILE A 229 6.42 12.52 -7.55
C ILE A 229 6.53 11.04 -7.23
N GLN A 230 6.99 10.25 -8.19
CA GLN A 230 7.44 8.88 -8.03
C GLN A 230 8.97 8.86 -8.11
N TYR A 231 9.61 8.19 -7.16
CA TYR A 231 11.03 7.84 -7.23
C TYR A 231 11.21 6.45 -7.77
N GLN A 232 12.14 6.29 -8.71
CA GLN A 232 12.41 5.04 -9.42
C GLN A 232 12.50 3.83 -8.48
N TYR A 233 12.08 2.68 -8.99
CA TYR A 233 11.98 1.44 -8.24
C TYR A 233 13.37 0.92 -7.83
N PRO A 234 13.56 0.42 -6.58
CA PRO A 234 14.86 -0.05 -6.15
C PRO A 234 15.22 -1.39 -6.76
N LYS A 235 16.52 -1.64 -6.89
CA LYS A 235 17.03 -2.96 -7.24
C LYS A 235 16.82 -3.95 -6.09
N TYR A 236 16.15 -5.07 -6.39
CA TYR A 236 16.13 -6.26 -5.53
C TYR A 236 17.13 -7.29 -6.07
N THR A 237 17.89 -7.89 -5.18
CA THR A 237 18.87 -8.94 -5.47
C THR A 237 18.39 -10.28 -4.92
N THR A 238 18.98 -11.38 -5.39
CA THR A 238 18.73 -12.72 -4.83
C THR A 238 18.93 -12.74 -3.33
N LYS A 239 20.01 -12.10 -2.82
CA LYS A 239 20.29 -12.01 -1.39
C LYS A 239 19.16 -11.32 -0.60
N ASP A 240 18.54 -10.28 -1.18
CA ASP A 240 17.41 -9.60 -0.56
C ASP A 240 16.21 -10.54 -0.44
N LEU A 241 15.89 -11.24 -1.53
CA LEU A 241 14.76 -12.16 -1.58
C LEU A 241 14.99 -13.38 -0.67
N ASP A 242 16.18 -13.97 -0.69
CA ASP A 242 16.58 -15.07 0.18
C ASP A 242 16.43 -14.68 1.65
N TRP A 243 16.87 -13.48 2.02
CA TRP A 243 16.68 -12.98 3.38
C TRP A 243 15.19 -12.85 3.74
N ILE A 244 14.38 -12.19 2.90
CA ILE A 244 12.95 -11.98 3.15
C ILE A 244 12.20 -13.31 3.32
N TYR A 245 12.48 -14.29 2.46
CA TYR A 245 11.76 -15.56 2.44
C TYR A 245 12.33 -16.61 3.41
N SER A 246 13.55 -16.40 3.95
CA SER A 246 14.14 -17.25 5.00
C SER A 246 13.77 -16.82 6.42
N LEU A 247 13.06 -15.70 6.60
CA LEU A 247 12.56 -15.29 7.92
C LEU A 247 11.69 -16.38 8.55
N ASN A 248 11.65 -16.41 9.88
CA ASN A 248 10.97 -17.46 10.64
C ASN A 248 9.43 -17.26 10.64
N TYR A 249 8.79 -17.51 9.50
CA TYR A 249 7.33 -17.53 9.37
C TYR A 249 6.75 -18.76 10.07
N SER A 250 5.70 -18.59 10.88
CA SER A 250 5.00 -19.73 11.46
C SER A 250 4.25 -20.57 10.42
N ARG A 251 4.00 -20.00 9.23
CA ARG A 251 3.21 -20.58 8.14
C ARG A 251 1.79 -20.98 8.57
N LYS A 252 1.32 -20.38 9.67
CA LYS A 252 -0.05 -20.57 10.16
C LYS A 252 -0.95 -19.61 9.42
N LEU A 253 -2.00 -20.18 8.83
CA LEU A 253 -3.05 -19.41 8.17
C LEU A 253 -4.25 -19.28 9.10
N HIS A 254 -4.87 -18.11 9.09
CA HIS A 254 -6.14 -17.85 9.72
C HIS A 254 -7.23 -18.77 9.13
N PRO A 255 -8.20 -19.24 9.92
CA PRO A 255 -9.27 -20.14 9.43
C PRO A 255 -10.11 -19.56 8.29
N ARG A 256 -10.12 -18.24 8.11
CA ARG A 256 -10.79 -17.53 7.00
C ARG A 256 -9.81 -16.90 6.00
N SER A 257 -8.57 -17.36 5.98
CA SER A 257 -7.58 -16.92 5.00
C SER A 257 -7.95 -17.42 3.60
N LEU A 258 -7.82 -16.54 2.61
CA LEU A 258 -7.93 -16.89 1.19
C LEU A 258 -6.66 -17.58 0.66
N LEU A 259 -5.58 -17.60 1.45
CA LEU A 259 -4.30 -18.23 1.10
C LEU A 259 -4.28 -19.74 1.38
N LYS A 260 -5.40 -20.34 1.84
CA LYS A 260 -5.47 -21.77 2.18
C LYS A 260 -4.99 -22.68 1.04
N MET A 261 -5.37 -22.38 -0.20
CA MET A 261 -4.93 -23.14 -1.37
C MET A 261 -3.41 -23.08 -1.56
N GLY A 262 -2.78 -21.97 -1.17
CA GLY A 262 -1.34 -21.75 -1.27
C GLY A 262 -0.52 -22.19 -0.05
N ARG A 263 -1.13 -22.84 0.96
CA ARG A 263 -0.48 -23.16 2.24
C ARG A 263 0.85 -23.91 2.11
N PHE A 264 0.92 -24.84 1.16
CA PHE A 264 2.10 -25.67 0.92
C PHE A 264 2.90 -25.22 -0.32
N SER A 265 2.52 -24.09 -0.92
CA SER A 265 3.18 -23.58 -2.10
C SER A 265 4.56 -22.99 -1.76
N VAL A 266 5.47 -23.10 -2.72
CA VAL A 266 6.80 -22.50 -2.68
C VAL A 266 6.83 -21.32 -3.65
N VAL A 267 7.34 -20.18 -3.20
CA VAL A 267 7.54 -19.02 -4.06
C VAL A 267 8.78 -19.28 -4.92
N ILE A 268 8.56 -19.51 -6.22
CA ILE A 268 9.64 -19.76 -7.19
C ILE A 268 10.04 -18.49 -7.97
N HIS A 269 9.16 -17.48 -8.00
CA HIS A 269 9.40 -16.22 -8.68
C HIS A 269 8.66 -15.10 -7.93
N ARG A 270 9.14 -13.87 -8.08
CA ARG A 270 8.45 -12.68 -7.59
C ARG A 270 8.21 -11.74 -8.77
N GLY A 271 6.98 -11.70 -9.24
CA GLY A 271 6.52 -10.83 -10.32
C GLY A 271 5.49 -9.82 -9.82
N CYS A 272 5.35 -8.70 -10.54
CA CYS A 272 4.54 -7.51 -10.24
C CYS A 272 5.24 -6.45 -9.37
N ILE A 273 5.83 -5.46 -10.04
CA ILE A 273 6.43 -4.27 -9.43
C ILE A 273 5.49 -3.04 -9.44
N GLY A 274 4.23 -3.24 -9.84
CA GLY A 274 3.21 -2.19 -9.91
C GLY A 274 3.17 -1.47 -11.24
#